data_AF-A0A317SF51-F1
#
_entry.id   AF-A0A317SF51-F1
#
_cell.length_a   1.000
_cell.length_b   1.000
_cell.length_c   1.000
_cell.angle_alpha   90.00
_cell.angle_beta   90.00
_cell.angle_gamma   90.00
#
_symmetry.space_group_name_H-M   'P 1'
#
loop_
_entity.id
_entity.type
_entity.pdbx_description
1 polymer ?
#
loop_
_entity_poly.entity_id
_entity_poly.type
_entity_poly.pdbx_seq_one_letter_code
_entity_poly.pdbx_strand_id
1 'polypeptide(L)'
;MSEPIPESIPTSFDRRSHRPTKRRVLSSVSAQAATLTALFARPDREMPIPKPGAPKALPPPPEIVANVQGSSAGAGSGEFHVYKAARRREYERIRLMEEE
;
A
#
# COMPACT_ATOMS: atom_id res chain seq x y z
N MET A 1 -52.27 -30.49 5.03
CA MET A 1 -51.23 -29.74 4.31
C MET A 1 -51.87 -28.45 3.82
N SER A 2 -51.47 -27.28 4.35
CA SER A 2 -52.05 -25.99 3.97
C SER A 2 -51.56 -25.55 2.59
N GLU A 3 -52.48 -25.12 1.74
CA GLU A 3 -52.19 -24.64 0.38
C GLU A 3 -51.46 -23.28 0.41
N PRO A 4 -50.56 -22.99 -0.56
CA PRO A 4 -49.87 -21.72 -0.63
C PRO A 4 -50.79 -20.63 -1.19
N ILE A 5 -51.40 -19.86 -0.29
CA ILE A 5 -52.21 -18.67 -0.61
C ILE A 5 -51.23 -17.53 -0.98
N PRO A 6 -51.53 -16.64 -1.95
CA PRO A 6 -50.64 -15.53 -2.34
C PRO A 6 -50.20 -14.60 -1.19
N GLU A 7 -50.93 -14.58 -0.08
CA GLU A 7 -50.58 -13.83 1.14
C GLU A 7 -49.43 -14.48 1.95
N SER A 8 -49.06 -15.73 1.65
CA SER A 8 -47.97 -16.46 2.32
C SER A 8 -46.60 -16.26 1.66
N ILE A 9 -46.50 -15.43 0.61
CA ILE A 9 -45.22 -15.11 -0.01
C ILE A 9 -44.56 -14.03 0.84
N PRO A 10 -43.41 -14.29 1.48
CA PRO A 10 -42.71 -13.26 2.23
C PRO A 10 -42.35 -12.12 1.27
N THR A 11 -42.66 -10.89 1.67
CA THR A 11 -42.45 -9.65 0.90
C THR A 11 -40.99 -9.43 0.46
N SER A 12 -40.05 -10.21 0.99
CA SER A 12 -38.65 -10.27 0.54
C SER A 12 -38.44 -10.85 -0.86
N PHE A 13 -39.41 -11.59 -1.40
CA PHE A 13 -39.35 -12.15 -2.76
C PHE A 13 -40.09 -11.31 -3.81
N ASP A 14 -40.76 -10.22 -3.41
CA ASP A 14 -41.46 -9.34 -4.34
C ASP A 14 -40.47 -8.48 -5.14
N ARG A 15 -40.43 -8.71 -6.45
CA ARG A 15 -39.59 -7.98 -7.41
C ARG A 15 -39.96 -6.50 -7.52
N ARG A 16 -41.16 -6.10 -7.08
CA ARG A 16 -41.61 -4.70 -7.02
C ARG A 16 -41.15 -3.98 -5.76
N SER A 17 -40.56 -4.70 -4.80
CA SER A 17 -40.02 -4.09 -3.59
C SER A 17 -38.66 -3.44 -3.85
N HIS A 18 -38.58 -2.11 -3.73
CA HIS A 18 -37.32 -1.36 -3.83
C HIS A 18 -36.52 -1.37 -2.51
N ARG A 19 -36.59 -2.47 -1.74
CA ARG A 19 -35.83 -2.56 -0.50
C ARG A 19 -34.34 -2.60 -0.85
N PRO A 20 -33.49 -1.79 -0.20
CA PRO A 20 -32.05 -1.87 -0.42
C PRO A 20 -31.58 -3.29 -0.08
N THR A 21 -31.10 -4.02 -1.08
CA THR A 21 -30.55 -5.35 -0.87
C THR A 21 -29.26 -5.19 -0.09
N LYS A 22 -29.15 -5.90 1.03
CA LYS A 22 -27.93 -5.91 1.85
C LYS A 22 -26.78 -6.38 0.95
N ARG A 23 -25.81 -5.49 0.67
CA ARG A 23 -24.62 -5.82 -0.13
C ARG A 23 -23.98 -7.05 0.51
N ARG A 24 -24.06 -8.19 -0.18
CA ARG A 24 -23.45 -9.43 0.30
C ARG A 24 -21.94 -9.24 0.23
N VAL A 25 -21.24 -9.61 1.31
CA VAL A 25 -19.78 -9.68 1.30
C VAL A 25 -19.40 -10.67 0.20
N LEU A 26 -18.61 -10.21 -0.76
CA LEU A 26 -18.11 -11.04 -1.85
C LEU A 26 -17.31 -12.19 -1.25
N SER A 27 -17.59 -13.42 -1.69
CA SER A 27 -16.73 -14.56 -1.36
C SER A 27 -15.35 -14.33 -1.98
N SER A 28 -14.30 -14.92 -1.40
CA SER A 28 -12.94 -14.86 -1.95
C SER A 28 -12.89 -15.26 -3.42
N VAL A 29 -13.66 -16.30 -3.79
CA VAL A 29 -13.83 -16.78 -5.17
C VAL A 29 -14.45 -15.70 -6.07
N SER A 30 -15.49 -15.01 -5.61
CA SER A 30 -16.13 -13.96 -6.42
C SER A 30 -15.23 -12.73 -6.62
N ALA A 31 -14.37 -12.41 -5.66
CA ALA A 31 -13.38 -11.34 -5.81
C ALA A 31 -12.31 -11.72 -6.85
N GLN A 32 -11.82 -12.96 -6.80
CA GLN A 32 -10.87 -13.48 -7.79
C GLN A 32 -11.49 -13.51 -9.19
N ALA A 33 -12.74 -13.97 -9.33
CA ALA A 33 -13.44 -13.97 -10.61
C ALA A 33 -13.54 -12.57 -11.21
N ALA A 34 -13.89 -11.55 -10.40
CA ALA A 34 -13.93 -10.16 -10.84
C ALA A 34 -12.55 -9.66 -11.33
N THR A 35 -11.47 -10.01 -10.63
CA THR A 35 -10.11 -9.66 -11.06
C THR A 35 -9.72 -10.33 -12.38
N LEU A 36 -10.10 -11.60 -12.59
CA LEU A 36 -9.83 -12.31 -13.84
C LEU A 36 -10.59 -11.68 -15.01
N THR A 37 -11.88 -11.35 -14.83
CA THR A 37 -12.69 -10.67 -15.84
C THR A 37 -12.07 -9.33 -16.24
N ALA A 38 -11.53 -8.57 -15.28
CA ALA A 38 -10.85 -7.30 -15.55
C ALA A 38 -9.54 -7.49 -16.35
N LEU A 39 -8.78 -8.56 -16.08
CA LEU A 39 -7.54 -8.88 -16.81
C LEU A 39 -7.85 -9.31 -18.26
N PHE A 40 -8.90 -10.11 -18.47
CA PHE A 40 -9.30 -10.56 -19.81
C PHE A 40 -9.86 -9.45 -20.71
N ALA A 41 -10.23 -8.29 -20.16
CA ALA A 41 -10.71 -7.16 -20.97
C ALA A 41 -9.63 -6.59 -21.91
N ARG A 42 -8.34 -6.80 -21.63
CA ARG A 42 -7.20 -6.32 -22.45
C ARG A 42 -6.06 -7.34 -22.44
N PRO A 43 -6.15 -8.43 -23.23
CA PRO A 43 -5.16 -9.50 -23.22
C PRO A 43 -3.79 -9.08 -23.77
N ASP A 44 -3.73 -8.11 -24.68
CA ASP A 44 -2.48 -7.66 -25.31
C ASP A 44 -1.63 -6.75 -24.41
N ARG A 45 -2.15 -6.35 -23.25
CA ARG A 45 -1.45 -5.44 -22.33
C ARG A 45 -0.40 -6.20 -21.53
N GLU A 46 0.86 -5.80 -21.66
CA GLU A 46 1.92 -6.29 -20.77
C GLU A 46 1.61 -5.97 -19.31
N MET A 47 1.62 -7.00 -18.46
CA MET A 47 1.41 -6.88 -17.03
C MET A 47 2.76 -6.98 -16.30
N PRO A 48 3.18 -5.95 -15.56
CA PRO A 48 4.41 -6.02 -14.79
C PRO A 48 4.24 -7.00 -13.63
N ILE A 49 4.99 -8.11 -13.67
CA ILE A 49 5.11 -9.01 -12.52
C ILE A 49 6.01 -8.32 -11.49
N PRO A 50 5.58 -8.16 -10.23
CA PRO A 50 6.42 -7.56 -9.20
C PRO A 50 7.68 -8.42 -9.05
N LYS A 51 8.84 -7.84 -9.37
CA LYS A 51 10.14 -8.43 -9.05
C LYS A 51 10.30 -8.44 -7.53
N PRO A 52 11.05 -9.41 -6.96
CA PRO A 52 11.37 -9.36 -5.54
C PRO A 52 11.96 -7.99 -5.21
N GLY A 53 11.41 -7.34 -4.17
CA GLY A 53 11.85 -6.02 -3.76
C GLY A 53 13.34 -6.05 -3.44
N ALA A 54 14.07 -5.02 -3.86
CA ALA A 54 15.46 -4.88 -3.47
C ALA A 54 15.55 -4.91 -1.93
N PRO A 55 16.62 -5.52 -1.35
CA PRO A 55 16.84 -5.44 0.08
C PRO A 55 16.86 -3.97 0.52
N LYS A 56 16.39 -3.71 1.75
CA LYS A 56 16.45 -2.36 2.33
C LYS A 56 17.91 -1.97 2.51
N ALA A 57 18.49 -1.32 1.52
CA ALA A 57 19.85 -0.80 1.55
C ALA A 57 19.83 0.71 1.76
N LEU A 58 20.78 1.22 2.54
CA LEU A 58 21.01 2.66 2.63
C LEU A 58 21.79 3.15 1.40
N PRO A 59 21.53 4.38 0.94
CA PRO A 59 22.37 4.99 -0.07
C PRO A 59 23.80 5.14 0.47
N PRO A 60 24.83 4.93 -0.37
CA PRO A 60 26.20 5.15 0.06
C PRO A 60 26.42 6.62 0.46
N PRO A 61 27.29 6.90 1.44
CA PRO A 61 27.63 8.27 1.79
C PRO A 61 28.28 8.98 0.59
N PRO A 62 28.01 10.28 0.39
CA PRO A 62 28.64 11.04 -0.68
C PRO A 62 30.15 11.14 -0.47
N GLU A 63 30.93 10.98 -1.54
CA GLU A 63 32.39 10.99 -1.47
C GLU A 63 32.97 12.38 -1.17
N ILE A 64 32.32 13.45 -1.68
CA ILE A 64 32.79 14.83 -1.51
C ILE A 64 31.64 15.68 -0.99
N VAL A 65 31.88 16.35 0.14
CA VAL A 65 30.98 17.36 0.70
C VAL A 65 31.54 18.73 0.35
N ALA A 66 30.88 19.44 -0.56
CA ALA A 66 31.38 20.72 -1.09
C ALA A 66 31.17 21.90 -0.14
N ASN A 67 30.30 21.77 0.86
CA ASN A 67 29.85 22.86 1.72
C ASN A 67 30.45 22.81 3.14
N VAL A 68 31.70 22.36 3.27
CA VAL A 68 32.39 22.28 4.57
C VAL A 68 32.90 23.66 4.97
N GLN A 69 32.38 24.19 6.07
CA GLN A 69 32.87 25.42 6.69
C GLN A 69 34.23 25.16 7.38
N GLY A 70 35.10 26.18 7.45
CA GLY A 70 36.43 26.04 8.06
C GLY A 70 36.40 25.52 9.50
N SER A 71 37.45 24.81 9.92
CA SER A 71 37.47 24.08 11.21
C SER A 71 37.36 24.96 12.46
N SER A 72 37.78 26.22 12.38
CA SER A 72 37.66 27.20 13.46
C SER A 72 36.45 28.13 13.32
N ALA A 73 35.62 27.92 12.30
CA ALA A 73 34.48 28.78 12.04
C ALA A 73 33.32 28.44 12.99
N GLY A 74 32.58 29.46 13.43
CA GLY A 74 31.49 29.31 14.41
C GLY A 74 30.28 28.52 13.88
N ALA A 75 29.41 28.08 14.78
CA ALA A 75 28.19 27.36 14.40
C ALA A 75 27.21 28.28 13.64
N GLY A 76 26.92 27.92 12.39
CA GLY A 76 25.88 28.58 11.59
C GLY A 76 24.48 28.13 12.00
N SER A 77 23.44 28.89 11.60
CA SER A 77 22.04 28.57 11.89
C SER A 77 21.57 27.24 11.28
N GLY A 78 22.20 26.80 10.19
CA GLY A 78 21.90 25.53 9.51
C GLY A 78 22.60 24.30 10.12
N GLU A 79 23.61 24.50 10.98
CA GLU A 79 24.48 23.40 11.45
C GLU A 79 23.70 22.38 12.28
N PHE A 80 22.69 22.83 13.03
CA PHE A 80 21.77 21.96 13.74
C PHE A 80 21.04 20.97 12.79
N HIS A 81 20.58 21.45 11.63
CA HIS A 81 19.86 20.61 10.69
C HIS A 81 20.79 19.64 9.96
N VAL A 82 22.02 20.07 9.65
CA VAL A 82 23.07 19.20 9.11
C VAL A 82 23.33 18.04 10.06
N TYR A 83 23.54 18.34 11.35
CA TYR A 83 23.75 17.33 12.38
C TYR A 83 22.54 16.39 12.53
N LYS A 84 21.31 16.94 12.59
CA LYS A 84 20.08 16.15 12.72
C LYS A 84 19.93 15.16 11.56
N ALA A 85 20.22 15.57 10.34
CA ALA A 85 20.17 14.71 9.16
C ALA A 85 21.28 13.64 9.19
N ALA A 86 22.51 14.03 9.52
CA ALA A 86 23.65 13.10 9.63
C ALA A 86 23.42 12.04 10.72
N ARG A 87 22.98 12.45 11.92
CA ARG A 87 22.67 11.54 13.03
C ARG A 87 21.58 10.53 12.66
N ARG A 88 20.53 10.98 11.97
CA ARG A 88 19.45 10.08 11.51
C ARG A 88 19.98 9.02 10.54
N ARG A 89 20.78 9.42 9.55
CA ARG A 89 21.39 8.48 8.58
C ARG A 89 22.29 7.48 9.28
N GLU A 90 23.07 7.92 10.27
CA GLU A 90 23.98 7.05 11.00
C GLU A 90 23.24 6.04 11.90
N TYR A 91 22.16 6.45 12.55
CA TYR A 91 21.32 5.52 13.31
C TYR A 91 20.62 4.49 12.43
N GLU A 92 20.13 4.91 11.26
CA GLU A 92 19.57 3.97 10.27
C GLU A 92 20.65 2.98 9.79
N ARG A 93 21.91 3.43 9.64
CA ARG A 93 23.06 2.58 9.28
C ARG A 93 23.42 1.57 10.34
N ILE A 94 23.55 2.01 11.59
CA ILE A 94 23.83 1.13 12.73
C ILE A 94 22.70 0.11 12.87
N ARG A 95 21.45 0.56 12.83
CA ARG A 95 20.29 -0.31 12.92
C ARG A 95 20.27 -1.39 11.82
N LEU A 96 20.59 -1.03 10.57
CA LEU A 96 20.66 -2.01 9.48
C LEU A 96 21.80 -3.01 9.65
N MET A 97 22.96 -2.59 10.18
CA MET A 97 24.06 -3.52 10.51
C MET A 97 23.74 -4.42 11.70
N GLU A 98 22.89 -4.00 12.63
CA GLU A 98 22.42 -4.82 13.76
C GLU A 98 21.29 -5.78 13.37
N GLU A 99 20.50 -5.42 12.36
CA GLU A 99 19.40 -6.24 11.83
C GLU A 99 19.88 -7.32 10.84
N GLU A 100 21.10 -7.17 10.29
CA GLU A 100 21.79 -8.15 9.43
C GLU A 100 22.44 -9.28 10.25
#